data_AF-A0A2I0DBL2-F1
#
_entry.id   AF-A0A2I0DBL2-F1
#
_cell.length_a   1.000
_cell.length_b   1.000
_cell.length_c   1.000
_cell.angle_alpha   90.00
_cell.angle_beta   90.00
_cell.angle_gamma   90.00
#
_symmetry.space_group_name_H-M   'P 1'
#
loop_
_entity.id
_entity.type
_entity.pdbx_description
1 polymer ?
#
loop_
_entity_poly.entity_id
_entity_poly.type
_entity_poly.pdbx_seq_one_letter_code
_entity_poly.pdbx_strand_id
1 'polypeptide(L)' 'MSKKMITSKEILLNELNDQAHPEKVEDVIFWALEHYAKSEPKGTWGRTIAFAIKERILEV' A
#
# COMPACT_ATOMS: atom_id res chain seq x y z
N MET A 1 -27.26 15.77 -9.33
CA MET A 1 -25.92 15.62 -8.73
C MET A 1 -25.32 14.30 -9.20
N SER A 2 -24.30 14.33 -10.05
CA SER A 2 -23.59 13.11 -10.46
C SER A 2 -22.73 12.63 -9.30
N LYS A 3 -22.98 11.42 -8.81
CA LYS A 3 -22.18 10.76 -7.78
C LYS A 3 -20.78 10.54 -8.35
N LYS A 4 -19.78 11.32 -7.91
CA LYS A 4 -18.38 11.05 -8.28
C LYS A 4 -18.02 9.68 -7.73
N MET A 5 -17.77 8.71 -8.61
CA MET A 5 -17.23 7.43 -8.19
C MET A 5 -15.80 7.68 -7.73
N ILE A 6 -15.56 7.53 -6.43
CA ILE A 6 -14.22 7.67 -5.86
C ILE A 6 -13.45 6.42 -6.28
N THR A 7 -12.31 6.63 -6.94
CA THR A 7 -11.43 5.51 -7.36
C THR A 7 -10.68 4.96 -6.15
N SER A 8 -10.29 3.67 -6.17
CA SER A 8 -9.48 3.07 -5.10
C SER A 8 -8.18 3.84 -4.84
N LYS A 9 -7.62 4.45 -5.90
CA LYS A 9 -6.45 5.33 -5.81
C LYS A 9 -6.73 6.59 -4.99
N GLU A 10 -7.86 7.26 -5.24
CA GLU A 10 -8.23 8.48 -4.50
C GLU A 10 -8.51 8.19 -3.03
N ILE A 11 -9.13 7.04 -2.70
CA ILE A 11 -9.34 6.64 -1.30
C ILE A 11 -7.99 6.51 -0.59
N LEU A 12 -7.06 5.72 -1.14
CA LEU A 12 -5.74 5.52 -0.54
C LEU A 12 -4.98 6.84 -0.33
N LEU A 13 -5.03 7.75 -1.30
CA LEU A 13 -4.36 9.04 -1.18
C LEU A 13 -5.01 9.94 -0.12
N ASN A 14 -6.33 9.91 0.02
CA ASN A 14 -7.01 10.68 1.06
C ASN A 14 -6.67 10.12 2.45
N GLU A 15 -6.73 8.80 2.63
CA GLU A 15 -6.38 8.16 3.90
C GLU A 15 -4.92 8.43 4.30
N LEU A 16 -4.00 8.41 3.33
CA LEU A 16 -2.60 8.76 3.53
C LEU A 16 -2.39 10.22 3.96
N ASN A 17 -3.23 11.15 3.50
CA ASN A 17 -3.15 12.56 3.88
C ASN A 17 -3.81 12.84 5.24
N ASP A 18 -4.97 12.22 5.49
CA ASP A 18 -5.80 12.54 6.65
C ASP A 18 -5.22 11.94 7.94
N GLN A 19 -4.57 10.76 7.86
CA GLN A 19 -3.90 10.06 8.99
C GLN A 19 -4.73 10.05 10.30
N ALA A 20 -6.06 10.01 10.19
CA ALA A 20 -6.97 10.12 11.33
C ALA A 20 -7.11 8.82 12.14
N HIS A 21 -6.37 7.78 11.77
CA HIS A 21 -6.45 6.45 12.35
C HIS A 21 -5.46 6.28 13.51
N PRO A 22 -5.75 5.37 14.47
CA PRO A 22 -4.81 5.04 15.54
C PRO A 22 -3.47 4.48 15.04
N GLU A 23 -3.49 3.80 13.90
CA GLU A 23 -2.32 3.28 13.20
C GLU A 23 -2.15 4.04 11.89
N LYS A 24 -0.90 4.40 11.54
CA LYS A 24 -0.66 5.15 10.31
C LYS A 24 -0.96 4.28 9.10
N VAL A 25 -1.58 4.88 8.09
CA VAL A 25 -1.90 4.18 6.84
C VAL A 25 -0.63 3.66 6.15
N GLU A 26 0.48 4.39 6.30
CA GLU A 26 1.80 4.00 5.81
C GLU A 26 2.28 2.68 6.42
N ASP A 27 2.07 2.49 7.74
CA ASP A 27 2.47 1.27 8.46
C ASP A 27 1.65 0.07 7.96
N VAL A 28 0.35 0.26 7.72
CA VAL A 28 -0.54 -0.78 7.18
C VAL A 28 -0.14 -1.16 5.76
N ILE A 29 0.17 -0.18 4.90
CA ILE A 29 0.64 -0.41 3.54
C ILE A 29 1.98 -1.17 3.56
N PHE A 30 2.89 -0.76 4.43
CA PHE A 30 4.18 -1.41 4.59
C PHE A 30 4.02 -2.88 5.02
N TRP A 31 3.18 -3.13 6.03
CA TRP A 31 2.86 -4.48 6.49
C TRP A 31 2.27 -5.33 5.36
N ALA A 32 1.33 -4.79 4.58
CA ALA A 32 0.70 -5.51 3.47
C ALA A 32 1.71 -5.89 2.38
N LEU A 33 2.60 -4.96 2.00
CA LEU A 33 3.66 -5.20 1.03
C LEU A 33 4.64 -6.27 1.54
N GLU A 34 5.04 -6.17 2.80
CA GLU A 34 5.94 -7.14 3.41
C GLU A 34 5.30 -8.53 3.50
N HIS A 35 4.04 -8.61 3.94
CA HIS A 35 3.29 -9.85 4.01
C HIS A 35 3.22 -10.51 2.63
N TYR A 36 2.80 -9.76 1.61
CA TYR A 36 2.69 -10.26 0.24
C TYR A 36 4.04 -10.75 -0.31
N ALA A 37 5.12 -10.00 -0.08
CA ALA A 37 6.46 -10.39 -0.50
C ALA A 37 6.96 -11.69 0.19
N LYS A 38 6.46 -11.99 1.39
CA LYS A 38 6.82 -13.18 2.18
C LYS A 38 5.91 -14.38 1.89
N SER A 39 4.60 -14.16 1.70
CA SER A 39 3.58 -15.21 1.58
C SER A 39 3.48 -15.79 0.17
N GLU A 40 3.73 -14.99 -0.87
CA GLU A 40 3.59 -15.44 -2.26
C GLU A 40 4.71 -16.40 -2.69
N PRO A 41 4.42 -17.38 -3.55
CA PRO A 41 5.42 -18.28 -4.11
C PRO A 41 6.61 -17.53 -4.71
N LYS A 42 7.81 -18.09 -4.56
CA LYS A 42 9.01 -17.53 -5.19
C LYS A 42 8.84 -17.53 -6.71
N GLY A 43 9.30 -16.47 -7.37
CA GLY A 43 9.28 -16.34 -8.83
C GLY A 43 8.05 -15.64 -9.41
N THR A 44 7.10 -15.19 -8.59
CA THR A 44 6.01 -14.33 -9.09
C THR A 44 6.47 -12.88 -9.22
N TRP A 45 6.03 -12.21 -10.29
CA TRP A 45 6.28 -10.79 -10.48
C TRP A 45 5.66 -9.95 -9.36
N GLY A 46 4.48 -10.35 -8.87
CA GLY A 46 3.82 -9.67 -7.75
C GLY A 46 4.71 -9.61 -6.51
N ARG A 47 5.34 -10.73 -6.14
CA ARG A 47 6.28 -10.78 -5.01
C ARG A 47 7.45 -9.83 -5.20
N THR A 48 8.06 -9.85 -6.39
CA THR A 48 9.19 -8.97 -6.73
C THR A 48 8.80 -7.50 -6.68
N ILE A 49 7.61 -7.15 -7.20
CA ILE A 49 7.09 -5.79 -7.20
C ILE A 49 6.81 -5.34 -5.76
N ALA A 50 6.14 -6.16 -4.95
CA ALA A 50 5.84 -5.83 -3.55
C ALA A 50 7.12 -5.59 -2.75
N PHE A 51 8.13 -6.45 -2.93
CA PHE A 51 9.44 -6.26 -2.31
C PHE A 51 10.11 -4.96 -2.76
N ALA A 52 10.15 -4.69 -4.07
CA ALA A 52 10.77 -3.47 -4.60
C ALA A 52 10.07 -2.18 -4.13
N ILE A 53 8.74 -2.18 -4.03
CA ILE A 53 7.99 -1.05 -3.48
C ILE A 53 8.33 -0.86 -2.01
N LYS A 54 8.35 -1.95 -1.22
CA LYS A 54 8.68 -1.93 0.20
C LYS A 54 10.06 -1.31 0.44
N GLU A 55 11.08 -1.75 -0.30
CA GLU A 55 12.45 -1.22 -0.15
C GLU A 55 12.54 0.26 -0.53
N ARG A 56 11.88 0.69 -1.61
CA ARG A 56 11.84 2.11 -2.02
C ARG A 56 11.18 3.04 -1.00
N ILE A 57 10.26 2.53 -0.18
CA ILE A 57 9.64 3.30 0.91
C ILE A 57 10.63 3.48 2.08
N LEU A 58 11.50 2.50 2.33
CA LEU A 58 12.48 2.52 3.43
C LEU A 58 13.74 3.32 3.13
N GLU A 59 14.05 3.58 1.86
CA GLU A 59 15.20 4.38 1.44
C GLU A 59 15.07 5.89 1.77
N VAL A 60 13.99 6.29 2.47
CA VAL A 60 13.63 7.68 2.81
C VAL A 60 14.04 8.05 4.24
#